data_AF-A0A5C6W4Q0-F1
#
_entry.id   AF-A0A5C6W4Q0-F1
#
_cell.length_a   1.000
_cell.length_b   1.000
_cell.length_c   1.000
_cell.angle_alpha   90.00
_cell.angle_beta   90.00
_cell.angle_gamma   90.00
#
_symmetry.space_group_name_H-M   'P 1'
#
loop_
_entity.id
_entity.type
_entity.pdbx_description
1 polymer ?
#
loop_
_entity_poly.entity_id
_entity_poly.type
_entity_poly.pdbx_seq_one_letter_code
_entity_poly.pdbx_strand_id
1 'polypeptide(L)' 'MKYFFIRASSGIVILLFLLFVAPNFNIDWVQEGNPKRIFAVPIALVGGWLSLYFYKVIKKN' A
#
# COMPACT_ATOMS: atom_id res chain seq x y z
N MET A 1 0.20 20.16 -2.14
CA MET A 1 1.26 19.47 -1.37
C MET A 1 0.74 18.44 -0.36
N LYS A 2 -0.11 18.80 0.62
CA LYS A 2 -0.56 17.86 1.68
C LYS A 2 -1.16 16.54 1.17
N TYR A 3 -2.05 16.59 0.17
CA TYR A 3 -2.69 15.39 -0.40
C TYR A 3 -1.71 14.47 -1.13
N PHE A 4 -0.71 15.05 -1.79
CA PHE A 4 0.36 14.30 -2.45
C PHE A 4 1.20 13.56 -1.41
N PHE A 5 1.58 14.25 -0.31
CA PHE A 5 2.30 13.64 0.80
C PHE A 5 1.55 12.47 1.42
N ILE A 6 0.25 12.62 1.70
CA ILE A 6 -0.57 11.54 2.27
C ILE A 6 -0.59 10.32 1.37
N ARG A 7 -0.77 10.52 0.05
CA ARG A 7 -0.79 9.42 -0.92
C ARG A 7 0.57 8.75 -1.07
N ALA A 8 1.65 9.53 -1.12
CA ALA A 8 3.01 9.00 -1.27
C ALA A 8 3.46 8.24 -0.02
N SER A 9 3.26 8.81 1.16
CA SER A 9 3.65 8.17 2.43
C SER A 9 2.84 6.90 2.69
N SER A 10 1.52 6.93 2.49
CA SER A 10 0.68 5.73 2.64
C SER A 10 1.03 4.65 1.63
N GLY A 11 1.29 5.00 0.37
CA GLY A 11 1.75 4.04 -0.64
C GLY A 11 3.06 3.36 -0.25
N ILE A 12 4.04 4.13 0.26
CA ILE A 12 5.32 3.57 0.73
C ILE A 12 5.10 2.64 1.93
N VAL A 13 4.28 3.03 2.91
CA VAL A 13 3.97 2.20 4.08
C VAL A 13 3.30 0.90 3.67
N ILE A 14 2.32 0.95 2.76
CA ILE A 14 1.64 -0.25 2.24
C ILE A 14 2.62 -1.14 1.47
N LEU A 15 3.51 -0.56 0.68
CA LEU A 15 4.52 -1.32 -0.05
C LEU A 15 5.48 -2.04 0.90
N LEU A 16 5.96 -1.36 1.95
CA LEU A 16 6.82 -1.97 2.96
C LEU A 16 6.07 -3.07 3.72
N PHE A 17 4.81 -2.85 4.06
CA PHE A 17 3.98 -3.86 4.70
C PHE A 17 3.83 -5.10 3.81
N LEU A 18 3.55 -4.91 2.52
CA LEU A 18 3.49 -6.01 1.57
C LEU A 18 4.85 -6.71 1.42
N LEU A 19 5.96 -6.00 1.32
CA LEU A 19 7.25 -6.65 1.06
C LEU A 19 7.87 -7.35 2.27
N PHE A 20 7.62 -6.85 3.49
CA PHE A 20 8.30 -7.32 4.72
C PHE A 20 7.37 -7.99 5.74
N VAL A 21 6.10 -7.59 5.80
CA VAL A 21 5.16 -8.09 6.81
C VAL A 21 4.29 -9.19 6.24
N ALA A 22 3.69 -8.97 5.07
CA ALA A 22 2.81 -9.93 4.41
C ALA A 22 3.42 -11.32 4.14
N PRO A 23 4.73 -11.48 3.83
CA PRO A 23 5.34 -12.80 3.66
C PRO A 23 5.34 -13.63 4.95
N ASN A 24 5.38 -12.98 6.12
CA ASN A 24 5.32 -13.66 7.43
C ASN A 24 3.94 -14.28 7.70
N PHE A 25 2.91 -13.88 6.95
CA PHE A 25 1.55 -14.42 7.06
C PHE A 25 1.28 -15.56 6.05
N ASN A 26 2.32 -16.15 5.45
CA ASN A 26 2.19 -17.20 4.43
C ASN A 26 1.31 -16.81 3.23
N ILE A 27 1.37 -15.53 2.82
CA ILE A 27 0.64 -15.07 1.64
C ILE A 27 1.46 -15.41 0.39
N ASP A 28 1.06 -16.47 -0.31
CA ASP A 28 1.81 -17.10 -1.41
C ASP A 28 2.31 -16.12 -2.48
N TRP A 29 1.48 -15.16 -2.91
CA TRP A 29 1.81 -14.27 -4.02
C TRP A 29 2.82 -13.17 -3.65
N VAL A 30 3.08 -12.95 -2.36
CA VAL A 30 3.98 -11.89 -1.85
C VAL A 30 5.34 -12.44 -1.42
N GLN A 31 5.48 -13.77 -1.38
CA GLN A 31 6.71 -14.45 -1.00
C GLN A 31 7.89 -14.12 -1.95
N GLU A 32 9.08 -14.18 -1.38
CA GLU A 32 10.33 -14.05 -2.13
C GLU A 32 10.48 -15.16 -3.17
N GLY A 33 10.80 -14.79 -4.41
CA GLY A 33 10.88 -15.70 -5.55
C GLY A 33 9.58 -15.87 -6.34
N ASN A 34 8.42 -15.40 -5.82
CA ASN A 34 7.18 -15.45 -6.58
C ASN A 34 7.11 -14.30 -7.61
N PRO A 35 6.94 -14.57 -8.92
CA PRO A 35 6.81 -13.52 -9.93
C PRO A 35 5.62 -12.58 -9.69
N LYS A 36 4.58 -13.05 -8.97
CA LYS A 36 3.42 -12.24 -8.60
C LYS A 36 3.74 -11.17 -7.55
N ARG A 37 4.91 -11.21 -6.89
CA ARG A 37 5.33 -10.19 -5.92
C ARG A 37 5.42 -8.80 -6.56
N ILE A 38 5.62 -8.71 -7.88
CA ILE A 38 5.61 -7.44 -8.63
C ILE A 38 4.28 -6.68 -8.51
N PHE A 39 3.17 -7.39 -8.27
CA PHE A 39 1.86 -6.77 -8.08
C PHE A 39 1.75 -6.00 -6.75
N ALA A 40 2.70 -6.15 -5.82
CA ALA A 40 2.75 -5.35 -4.61
C ALA A 40 2.84 -3.84 -4.91
N VAL A 41 3.54 -3.46 -5.99
CA VAL A 41 3.71 -2.05 -6.40
C VAL A 41 2.38 -1.40 -6.84
N PRO A 42 1.63 -1.94 -7.83
CA PRO A 42 0.34 -1.38 -8.20
C PRO A 42 -0.68 -1.43 -7.06
N ILE A 43 -0.66 -2.48 -6.21
CA ILE A 43 -1.53 -2.56 -5.03
C ILE A 43 -1.22 -1.44 -4.04
N ALA A 44 0.05 -1.19 -3.74
CA ALA A 44 0.46 -0.09 -2.88
C ALA A 44 0.07 1.29 -3.44
N LEU A 45 0.17 1.48 -4.76
CA LEU A 45 -0.28 2.71 -5.42
C LEU A 45 -1.80 2.91 -5.27
N VAL A 46 -2.60 1.88 -5.50
CA VAL A 46 -4.07 1.91 -5.31
C VAL A 46 -4.42 2.15 -3.84
N GLY A 47 -3.72 1.48 -2.92
CA GLY A 47 -3.89 1.67 -1.48
C GLY A 47 -3.58 3.09 -1.02
N GLY A 48 -2.62 3.78 -1.66
CA GLY A 48 -2.35 5.19 -1.40
C GLY A 48 -3.51 6.12 -1.81
N TRP A 49 -4.21 5.82 -2.91
CA TRP A 49 -5.43 6.55 -3.28
C TRP A 49 -6.57 6.28 -2.30
N LEU A 50 -6.73 5.03 -1.88
CA LEU A 50 -7.75 4.63 -0.91
C LEU A 50 -7.55 5.36 0.43
N SER A 51 -6.29 5.45 0.88
CA SER A 51 -5.92 6.20 2.10
C SER A 51 -6.25 7.69 1.97
N LEU A 52 -6.01 8.29 0.79
CA LEU A 52 -6.39 9.67 0.52
C LEU A 52 -7.91 9.86 0.52
N TYR A 53 -8.66 8.90 -0.01
CA TYR A 53 -10.12 8.90 0.02
C TYR A 53 -10.65 8.90 1.46
N PHE A 54 -10.18 7.96 2.29
CA PHE A 54 -10.57 7.89 3.70
C PHE A 54 -10.21 9.17 4.47
N TYR A 55 -9.02 9.73 4.24
CA TYR A 55 -8.64 11.01 4.85
C TYR A 55 -9.61 12.14 4.50
N LYS A 56 -10.07 12.22 3.24
CA LYS A 56 -11.06 13.23 2.84
C LYS A 56 -12.43 12.99 3.46
N VAL A 57 -12.85 11.73 3.58
CA VAL A 57 -14.13 11.36 4.23
C VAL A 57 -14.10 11.74 5.71
N ILE A 58 -13.05 11.36 6.44
CA ILE A 58 -12.88 11.65 7.87
C ILE A 58 -12.81 13.16 8.13
N LYS A 59 -12.11 13.93 7.28
CA LYS A 59 -12.01 15.38 7.43
C LYS A 59 -13.33 16.12 7.09
N LYS A 60 -14.21 15.50 6.30
CA LYS A 60 -15.48 16.10 5.88
C LYS A 60 -16.57 15.88 6.93
N ASN A 61 -16.48 14.80 7.70
CA ASN A 61 -17.19 14.64 8.98
C ASN A 61 -16.54 15.49 10.07
#